data_AF-A0A0Q9WE28-F1
#
_entry.id   AF-A0A0Q9WE28-F1
#
_cell.length_a   1.000
_cell.length_b   1.000
_cell.length_c   1.000
_cell.angle_alpha   90.00
_cell.angle_beta   90.00
_cell.angle_gamma   90.00
#
_symmetry.space_group_name_H-M   'P 1'
#
loop_
_entity.id
_entity.type
_entity.pdbx_description
1 polymer ?
#
loop_
_entity_poly.entity_id
_entity_poly.type
_entity_poly.pdbx_seq_one_letter_code
_entity_poly.pdbx_strand_id
1 'polypeptide(L)'
;MTEEDSFVILGSSPLSSLCSHGNSLLTDALDKEENGTAEEAEELPKPVAAETPSSSTQVSAITQKANSMEESLPATLPSGQSSLAASFLMGEVNPDVLKNSVYSQFPSLCSMQACAEDVVKLQTMMTDYMALKQTLDKVTHTMQEYYKITQQWRMEANAREQNYQEQLKECQTQIEKISEENQQLKKELEMNLEQIHLVEEIHQKEHDELRQSVSEKSSLINNMRVEIDRLQKHQLNSYEYVPDESIPEPDYKKILDEHEVKDLQRQMSALLAENLEFKDMKKTYIEEIDCLKVNLTSAEELLNVMRADVNALKAKDAQKDDEITHLKTQIDIYRRDFEMERADREKNAGEKEQYLVDLRALQRRNQELIEALAEAHKSNKSGHASSTLGASKNNLRDEQRPVLDPTGAAARTSDSVLRCPICSKSFSALTVLQSHVNDCLDKN
;
A
#
# COMPACT_ATOMS: atom_id res chain seq x y z
N MET A 1 -35.07 7.39 -34.46
CA MET A 1 -33.64 7.73 -34.44
C MET A 1 -33.29 7.84 -32.96
N THR A 2 -33.25 6.77 -32.17
CA THR A 2 -32.26 5.66 -32.09
C THR A 2 -30.83 6.15 -32.01
N GLU A 3 -30.30 6.21 -30.79
CA GLU A 3 -28.89 6.05 -30.42
C GLU A 3 -28.87 5.72 -28.92
N GLU A 4 -29.15 4.45 -28.61
CA GLU A 4 -28.87 3.83 -27.32
C GLU A 4 -27.56 3.06 -27.47
N ASP A 5 -26.44 3.67 -27.12
CA ASP A 5 -25.15 2.97 -27.04
C ASP A 5 -25.04 2.26 -25.70
N SER A 6 -25.43 0.99 -25.74
CA SER A 6 -25.23 -0.03 -24.71
C SER A 6 -23.74 -0.31 -24.53
N PHE A 7 -23.15 0.21 -23.44
CA PHE A 7 -21.81 -0.20 -23.03
C PHE A 7 -21.87 -1.48 -22.20
N VAL A 8 -21.45 -2.59 -22.83
CA VAL A 8 -21.20 -3.87 -22.18
C VAL A 8 -19.86 -3.78 -21.44
N ILE A 9 -19.90 -3.73 -20.10
CA ILE A 9 -18.70 -3.91 -19.27
C ILE A 9 -18.47 -5.42 -19.13
N LEU A 10 -17.59 -5.97 -19.97
CA LEU A 10 -17.06 -7.31 -19.81
C LEU A 10 -16.19 -7.35 -18.54
N GLY A 11 -16.71 -7.98 -17.49
CA GLY A 11 -15.93 -8.31 -16.31
C GLY A 11 -14.85 -9.34 -16.63
N SER A 12 -13.63 -8.89 -16.89
CA SER A 12 -12.44 -9.74 -16.93
C SER A 12 -11.97 -10.01 -15.50
N SER A 13 -12.14 -11.26 -15.06
CA SER A 13 -11.51 -11.83 -13.86
C SER A 13 -9.97 -11.81 -14.02
N PRO A 14 -9.19 -11.45 -12.99
CA PRO A 14 -7.74 -11.43 -13.10
C PRO A 14 -7.17 -12.86 -13.08
N LEU A 15 -6.36 -13.17 -14.09
CA LEU A 15 -5.49 -14.35 -14.09
C LEU A 15 -4.40 -14.20 -13.03
N SER A 16 -4.20 -15.25 -12.22
CA SER A 16 -2.99 -15.45 -11.43
C SER A 16 -1.80 -15.66 -12.36
N SER A 17 -0.85 -14.73 -12.41
CA SER A 17 0.45 -14.96 -13.04
C SER A 17 1.55 -14.99 -11.98
N LEU A 18 2.01 -16.21 -11.70
CA LEU A 18 3.33 -16.51 -11.19
C LEU A 18 4.40 -15.97 -12.14
N CYS A 19 5.34 -15.20 -11.62
CA CYS A 19 6.72 -15.11 -12.13
C CYS A 19 7.68 -15.07 -10.92
N SER A 20 8.08 -16.25 -10.47
CA SER A 20 9.44 -16.42 -9.92
C SER A 20 10.42 -16.26 -11.07
N HIS A 21 11.53 -15.55 -10.86
CA HIS A 21 12.92 -15.91 -11.18
C HIS A 21 13.80 -14.67 -11.18
N GLY A 22 14.97 -14.75 -10.53
CA GLY A 22 16.13 -13.97 -10.96
C GLY A 22 16.90 -13.16 -9.91
N ASN A 23 17.26 -13.76 -8.76
CA ASN A 23 18.53 -13.39 -8.14
C ASN A 23 19.67 -13.92 -9.02
N SER A 24 20.46 -13.06 -9.66
CA SER A 24 21.91 -13.24 -9.84
C SER A 24 22.52 -12.03 -10.57
N LEU A 25 23.77 -11.70 -10.23
CA LEU A 25 24.66 -10.69 -10.81
C LEU A 25 24.46 -9.22 -10.38
N LEU A 26 25.17 -8.81 -9.32
CA LEU A 26 26.38 -7.95 -9.44
C LEU A 26 26.92 -7.61 -8.04
N THR A 27 27.68 -8.55 -7.48
CA THR A 27 28.69 -8.29 -6.47
C THR A 27 30.03 -8.66 -7.11
N ASP A 28 30.69 -7.71 -7.76
CA ASP A 28 32.16 -7.66 -7.85
C ASP A 28 32.60 -6.33 -8.49
N ALA A 29 33.80 -5.88 -8.11
CA ALA A 29 34.48 -4.63 -8.49
C ALA A 29 34.16 -3.37 -7.65
N LEU A 30 34.85 -3.23 -6.51
CA LEU A 30 36.06 -2.38 -6.46
C LEU A 30 36.78 -2.56 -5.11
N ASP A 31 37.89 -3.29 -5.17
CA ASP A 31 38.95 -3.36 -4.16
C ASP A 31 39.85 -2.11 -4.22
N LYS A 32 40.38 -1.76 -3.04
CA LYS A 32 41.73 -1.23 -2.74
C LYS A 32 42.18 0.12 -3.31
N GLU A 33 42.42 1.06 -2.40
CA GLU A 33 43.80 1.47 -2.07
C GLU A 33 44.01 1.57 -0.55
N GLU A 34 45.17 1.07 -0.11
CA GLU A 34 45.71 1.03 1.25
C GLU A 34 46.45 2.31 1.62
N ASN A 35 46.31 2.74 2.88
CA ASN A 35 47.38 3.12 3.82
C ASN A 35 46.68 3.57 5.12
N GLY A 36 46.94 3.06 6.33
CA GLY A 36 48.05 2.29 6.87
C GLY A 36 48.53 2.98 8.15
N THR A 37 48.23 2.41 9.34
CA THR A 37 48.96 2.40 10.65
C THR A 37 47.96 2.13 11.79
N ALA A 38 47.91 0.91 12.34
CA ALA A 38 48.76 0.30 13.39
C ALA A 38 48.03 0.35 14.75
N GLU A 39 47.52 -0.81 15.21
CA GLU A 39 47.96 -1.54 16.43
C GLU A 39 47.40 -0.91 17.73
N GLU A 40 46.60 -1.60 18.55
CA GLU A 40 47.02 -2.73 19.38
C GLU A 40 45.84 -3.65 19.76
N ALA A 41 46.19 -4.91 19.98
CA ALA A 41 45.32 -6.00 20.41
C ALA A 41 45.46 -6.27 21.92
N GLU A 42 44.39 -6.75 22.56
CA GLU A 42 44.40 -7.73 23.68
C GLU A 42 42.93 -8.14 23.91
N GLU A 43 42.50 -9.36 23.61
CA GLU A 43 42.64 -10.64 24.32
C GLU A 43 41.25 -11.10 24.85
N LEU A 44 40.81 -12.28 24.41
CA LEU A 44 39.62 -12.98 24.90
C LEU A 44 39.97 -13.71 26.21
N PRO A 45 39.02 -13.96 27.15
CA PRO A 45 38.30 -15.23 27.08
C PRO A 45 36.83 -15.26 27.58
N LYS A 46 36.11 -16.26 27.04
CA LYS A 46 34.77 -16.83 27.36
C LYS A 46 34.71 -17.48 28.78
N PRO A 47 33.58 -18.10 29.23
CA PRO A 47 32.25 -17.61 29.60
C PRO A 47 31.84 -18.07 31.05
N VAL A 48 30.83 -17.48 31.71
CA VAL A 48 30.24 -18.05 32.95
C VAL A 48 28.71 -17.93 32.98
N ALA A 49 28.10 -19.00 33.48
CA ALA A 49 26.68 -19.34 33.57
C ALA A 49 25.91 -18.63 34.70
N ALA A 50 24.61 -19.00 34.81
CA ALA A 50 23.61 -18.70 35.85
C ALA A 50 22.95 -17.31 35.73
N GLU A 51 21.65 -17.08 35.93
CA GLU A 51 20.56 -17.88 36.50
C GLU A 51 19.22 -17.19 36.16
N THR A 52 18.17 -17.99 35.96
CA THR A 52 16.75 -17.58 35.99
C THR A 52 16.34 -17.00 37.35
N PRO A 53 15.23 -16.24 37.41
CA PRO A 53 14.16 -16.74 38.27
C PRO A 53 12.75 -16.63 37.67
N SER A 54 12.01 -17.69 37.96
CA SER A 54 10.59 -17.92 37.74
C SER A 54 9.75 -17.31 38.86
N SER A 55 8.54 -16.84 38.52
CA SER A 55 7.29 -16.98 39.31
C SER A 55 6.14 -16.50 38.41
N SER A 56 5.26 -17.36 37.91
CA SER A 56 4.20 -18.13 38.60
C SER A 56 3.11 -17.24 39.20
N THR A 57 1.94 -17.20 38.56
CA THR A 57 0.65 -17.33 39.24
C THR A 57 -0.35 -17.98 38.28
N GLN A 58 -0.90 -19.10 38.76
CA GLN A 58 -1.91 -19.97 38.16
C GLN A 58 -3.30 -19.28 38.17
N VAL A 59 -4.28 -19.71 37.38
CA VAL A 59 -5.43 -20.58 37.74
C VAL A 59 -6.41 -20.40 36.54
N SER A 60 -7.09 -21.35 35.90
CA SER A 60 -7.45 -22.74 36.17
C SER A 60 -7.75 -23.47 34.85
N ALA A 61 -7.49 -24.78 34.87
CA ALA A 61 -7.88 -25.76 33.87
C ALA A 61 -9.33 -26.24 34.06
N ILE A 62 -9.93 -26.81 33.01
CA ILE A 62 -10.77 -28.03 33.00
C ILE A 62 -10.95 -28.47 31.52
N THR A 63 -10.40 -29.64 31.15
CA THR A 63 -11.11 -30.79 30.51
C THR A 63 -10.15 -31.71 29.73
N GLN A 64 -9.81 -32.82 30.39
CA GLN A 64 -9.77 -34.22 29.93
C GLN A 64 -9.20 -34.58 28.54
N LYS A 65 -8.04 -35.25 28.61
CA LYS A 65 -7.50 -36.20 27.63
C LYS A 65 -8.02 -37.61 27.95
N ALA A 66 -8.47 -38.34 26.93
CA ALA A 66 -8.48 -39.79 26.91
C ALA A 66 -8.15 -40.29 25.48
N ASN A 67 -7.00 -40.98 25.41
CA ASN A 67 -6.49 -41.97 24.45
C ASN A 67 -7.27 -42.31 23.17
N SER A 68 -6.57 -42.38 22.02
CA SER A 68 -5.95 -43.64 21.55
C SER A 68 -5.11 -43.44 20.27
N MET A 69 -3.87 -43.94 20.31
CA MET A 69 -3.15 -44.51 19.14
C MET A 69 -3.37 -46.01 19.22
N GLU A 70 -3.74 -46.66 18.11
CA GLU A 70 -3.24 -48.01 17.79
C GLU A 70 -3.49 -48.33 16.32
N GLU A 71 -2.41 -48.65 15.63
CA GLU A 71 -2.30 -49.11 14.25
C GLU A 71 -1.49 -50.42 14.31
N SER A 72 -2.16 -51.58 14.12
CA SER A 72 -1.60 -52.80 13.48
C SER A 72 -2.58 -54.00 13.53
N LEU A 73 -3.18 -54.26 12.36
CA LEU A 73 -3.74 -55.47 11.69
C LEU A 73 -3.77 -56.85 12.42
N PRO A 74 -4.77 -57.73 12.12
CA PRO A 74 -4.65 -58.65 10.98
C PRO A 74 -5.93 -58.85 10.13
N ALA A 75 -5.70 -59.24 8.87
CA ALA A 75 -6.69 -59.69 7.91
C ALA A 75 -7.42 -60.97 8.35
N THR A 76 -8.75 -61.01 8.24
CA THR A 76 -9.56 -62.13 7.68
C THR A 76 -11.08 -61.86 7.75
N LEU A 77 -11.67 -61.54 6.58
CA LEU A 77 -12.99 -61.94 6.04
C LEU A 77 -14.32 -61.50 6.73
N PRO A 78 -15.47 -61.41 6.01
CA PRO A 78 -15.66 -61.48 4.56
C PRO A 78 -16.38 -60.25 3.95
N SER A 79 -15.91 -59.88 2.76
CA SER A 79 -16.76 -59.35 1.70
C SER A 79 -17.87 -60.36 1.40
N GLY A 80 -19.10 -59.87 1.21
CA GLY A 80 -20.19 -60.66 0.66
C GLY A 80 -21.34 -60.86 1.63
N GLN A 81 -22.25 -59.88 1.61
CA GLN A 81 -23.72 -59.98 1.71
C GLN A 81 -24.22 -58.86 2.64
N SER A 82 -24.44 -57.66 2.06
CA SER A 82 -25.50 -56.82 2.59
C SER A 82 -26.76 -57.66 2.52
N SER A 83 -27.28 -58.07 3.68
CA SER A 83 -28.50 -58.87 3.74
C SER A 83 -29.55 -58.19 2.86
N LEU A 84 -30.30 -58.96 2.08
CA LEU A 84 -31.34 -58.43 1.19
C LEU A 84 -32.34 -57.56 1.99
N ALA A 85 -32.48 -57.84 3.30
CA ALA A 85 -33.22 -57.01 4.25
C ALA A 85 -32.54 -55.66 4.57
N ALA A 86 -31.22 -55.62 4.71
CA ALA A 86 -30.47 -54.38 4.92
C ALA A 86 -30.50 -53.49 3.66
N SER A 87 -30.32 -54.09 2.48
CA SER A 87 -30.39 -53.37 1.19
C SER A 87 -31.82 -52.89 0.87
N PHE A 88 -32.84 -53.59 1.36
CA PHE A 88 -34.25 -53.16 1.27
C PHE A 88 -34.61 -52.04 2.23
N LEU A 89 -34.15 -52.13 3.49
CA LEU A 89 -34.33 -51.07 4.49
C LEU A 89 -33.62 -49.78 4.07
N MET A 90 -32.51 -49.88 3.31
CA MET A 90 -31.82 -48.73 2.71
C MET A 90 -32.41 -48.26 1.37
N GLY A 91 -33.48 -48.89 0.88
CA GLY A 91 -34.19 -48.46 -0.34
C GLY A 91 -33.47 -48.76 -1.67
N GLU A 92 -32.41 -49.55 -1.64
CA GLU A 92 -31.61 -49.90 -2.83
C GLU A 92 -32.22 -51.05 -3.66
N VAL A 93 -33.23 -51.74 -3.12
CA VAL A 93 -33.90 -52.89 -3.76
C VAL A 93 -35.35 -52.57 -4.09
N ASN A 94 -35.74 -52.83 -5.34
CA ASN A 94 -37.08 -52.62 -5.87
C ASN A 94 -38.13 -53.43 -5.05
N PRO A 95 -39.21 -52.82 -4.53
CA PRO A 95 -40.15 -53.48 -3.60
C PRO A 95 -40.84 -54.72 -4.18
N ASP A 96 -40.94 -54.84 -5.50
CA ASP A 96 -41.54 -56.00 -6.17
C ASP A 96 -40.67 -57.27 -6.09
N VAL A 97 -39.35 -57.14 -5.91
CA VAL A 97 -38.43 -58.29 -5.79
C VAL A 97 -38.59 -58.98 -4.43
N LEU A 98 -38.87 -58.21 -3.37
CA LEU A 98 -39.17 -58.74 -2.04
C LEU A 98 -40.59 -59.26 -1.89
N LYS A 99 -41.56 -58.65 -2.59
CA LYS A 99 -42.90 -59.21 -2.70
C LYS A 99 -42.90 -60.64 -3.24
N ASN A 100 -42.06 -60.95 -4.23
CA ASN A 100 -42.00 -62.29 -4.80
C ASN A 100 -41.10 -63.26 -4.01
N SER A 101 -40.00 -62.79 -3.40
CA SER A 101 -39.02 -63.67 -2.75
C SER A 101 -39.29 -63.93 -1.26
N VAL A 102 -39.83 -62.98 -0.50
CA VAL A 102 -39.95 -63.12 0.97
C VAL A 102 -41.36 -63.55 1.38
N TYR A 103 -42.40 -63.08 0.69
CA TYR A 103 -43.76 -63.55 0.92
C TYR A 103 -43.97 -65.02 0.48
N SER A 104 -43.13 -65.54 -0.42
CA SER A 104 -43.16 -66.96 -0.82
C SER A 104 -42.39 -67.89 0.13
N GLN A 105 -41.36 -67.40 0.83
CA GLN A 105 -40.53 -68.20 1.74
C GLN A 105 -41.04 -68.21 3.19
N PHE A 106 -41.82 -67.21 3.62
CA PHE A 106 -42.35 -67.13 4.99
C PHE A 106 -43.85 -66.74 5.00
N PRO A 107 -44.77 -67.71 4.77
CA PRO A 107 -46.22 -67.46 4.79
C PRO A 107 -46.76 -66.95 6.14
N SER A 108 -46.02 -67.20 7.23
CA SER A 108 -46.34 -66.75 8.59
C SER A 108 -46.20 -65.23 8.79
N LEU A 109 -45.51 -64.51 7.91
CA LEU A 109 -45.43 -63.04 7.96
C LEU A 109 -46.68 -62.35 7.37
N CYS A 110 -47.52 -63.08 6.63
CA CYS A 110 -48.82 -62.58 6.17
C CYS A 110 -49.88 -62.51 7.28
N SER A 111 -49.66 -63.13 8.45
CA SER A 111 -50.62 -63.11 9.56
C SER A 111 -50.39 -61.96 10.55
N MET A 112 -49.23 -61.31 10.51
CA MET A 112 -49.10 -59.99 11.12
C MET A 112 -49.60 -58.96 10.13
N GLN A 113 -50.72 -58.35 10.48
CA GLN A 113 -51.25 -57.13 9.89
C GLN A 113 -50.30 -55.94 10.11
N ALA A 114 -49.00 -56.09 9.83
CA ALA A 114 -48.12 -54.97 9.55
C ALA A 114 -48.49 -54.52 8.14
N CYS A 115 -49.50 -53.65 8.05
CA CYS A 115 -49.99 -53.13 6.78
C CYS A 115 -48.80 -52.60 5.99
N ALA A 116 -48.72 -52.91 4.69
CA ALA A 116 -47.66 -52.43 3.80
C ALA A 116 -47.42 -50.90 3.88
N GLU A 117 -48.45 -50.17 4.31
CA GLU A 117 -48.42 -48.74 4.65
C GLU A 117 -47.41 -48.39 5.76
N ASP A 118 -47.27 -49.21 6.80
CA ASP A 118 -46.31 -48.99 7.89
C ASP A 118 -44.87 -49.25 7.44
N VAL A 119 -44.66 -50.18 6.49
CA VAL A 119 -43.36 -50.42 5.86
C VAL A 119 -42.95 -49.24 4.99
N VAL A 120 -43.89 -48.68 4.21
CA VAL A 120 -43.65 -47.47 3.40
C VAL A 120 -43.40 -46.24 4.29
N LYS A 121 -44.12 -46.09 5.39
CA LYS A 121 -43.87 -45.02 6.38
C LYS A 121 -42.49 -45.15 7.02
N LEU A 122 -42.08 -46.37 7.39
CA LEU A 122 -40.75 -46.63 7.94
C LEU A 122 -39.65 -46.32 6.90
N GLN A 123 -39.85 -46.73 5.64
CA GLN A 123 -38.95 -46.42 4.54
C GLN A 123 -38.83 -44.91 4.32
N THR A 124 -39.94 -44.18 4.36
CA THR A 124 -39.98 -42.71 4.24
C THR A 124 -39.24 -42.03 5.41
N MET A 125 -39.48 -42.48 6.65
CA MET A 125 -38.76 -41.94 7.81
C MET A 125 -37.25 -42.23 7.73
N MET A 126 -36.85 -43.38 7.18
CA MET A 126 -35.45 -43.73 7.02
C MET A 126 -34.78 -42.90 5.93
N THR A 127 -35.45 -42.65 4.81
CA THR A 127 -34.96 -41.73 3.77
C THR A 127 -34.86 -40.30 4.28
N ASP A 128 -35.85 -39.83 5.05
CA ASP A 128 -35.83 -38.50 5.65
C ASP A 128 -34.70 -38.36 6.68
N TYR A 129 -34.47 -39.41 7.48
CA TYR A 129 -33.35 -39.48 8.41
C TYR A 129 -32.00 -39.42 7.68
N MET A 130 -31.83 -40.16 6.58
CA MET A 130 -30.60 -40.11 5.78
C MET A 130 -30.39 -38.73 5.13
N ALA A 131 -31.45 -38.11 4.60
CA ALA A 131 -31.39 -36.77 4.05
C ALA A 131 -31.02 -35.73 5.11
N LEU A 132 -31.59 -35.84 6.32
CA LEU A 132 -31.25 -34.97 7.44
C LEU A 132 -29.81 -35.16 7.90
N LYS A 133 -29.34 -36.41 8.00
CA LYS A 133 -27.94 -36.73 8.34
C LYS A 133 -26.98 -36.11 7.32
N GLN A 134 -27.25 -36.30 6.03
CA GLN A 134 -26.43 -35.72 4.97
C GLN A 134 -26.43 -34.19 5.00
N THR A 135 -27.57 -33.58 5.34
CA THR A 135 -27.68 -32.12 5.51
C THR A 135 -26.86 -31.65 6.71
N LEU A 136 -26.92 -32.36 7.84
CA LEU A 136 -26.14 -32.05 9.03
C LEU A 136 -24.63 -32.17 8.78
N ASP A 137 -24.20 -33.20 8.05
CA ASP A 137 -22.79 -33.38 7.68
C ASP A 137 -22.31 -32.21 6.79
N LYS A 138 -23.12 -31.80 5.81
CA LYS A 138 -22.85 -30.61 4.97
C LYS A 138 -22.76 -29.34 5.81
N VAL A 139 -23.71 -29.10 6.70
CA VAL A 139 -23.70 -27.92 7.58
C VAL A 139 -22.46 -27.92 8.47
N THR A 140 -22.12 -29.06 9.06
CA THR A 140 -20.92 -29.22 9.90
C THR A 140 -19.65 -28.89 9.12
N HIS A 141 -19.55 -29.39 7.88
CA HIS A 141 -18.41 -29.09 7.00
C HIS A 141 -18.35 -27.59 6.64
N THR A 142 -19.47 -26.98 6.25
CA THR A 142 -19.50 -25.54 5.94
C THR A 142 -19.10 -24.68 7.15
N MET A 143 -19.55 -25.06 8.35
CA MET A 143 -19.18 -24.34 9.59
C MET A 143 -17.68 -24.44 9.87
N GLN A 144 -17.05 -25.59 9.62
CA GLN A 144 -15.60 -25.75 9.76
C GLN A 144 -14.84 -24.89 8.75
N GLU A 145 -15.31 -24.80 7.50
CA GLU A 145 -14.70 -23.94 6.48
C GLU A 145 -14.85 -22.45 6.83
N TYR A 146 -16.03 -22.01 7.28
CA TYR A 146 -16.22 -20.64 7.76
C TYR A 146 -15.31 -20.31 8.95
N TYR A 147 -15.11 -21.25 9.86
CA TYR A 147 -14.18 -21.07 10.98
C TYR A 147 -12.74 -20.87 10.49
N LYS A 148 -12.26 -21.73 9.56
CA LYS A 148 -10.91 -21.59 8.98
C LYS A 148 -10.73 -20.26 8.27
N ILE A 149 -11.69 -19.86 7.43
CA ILE A 149 -11.65 -18.56 6.73
C ILE A 149 -11.61 -17.44 7.76
N THR A 150 -12.48 -17.45 8.77
CA THR A 150 -12.50 -16.42 9.81
C THR A 150 -11.16 -16.33 10.56
N GLN A 151 -10.54 -17.48 10.84
CA GLN A 151 -9.22 -17.52 11.48
C GLN A 151 -8.13 -16.93 10.57
N GLN A 152 -8.14 -17.25 9.28
CA GLN A 152 -7.21 -16.67 8.31
C GLN A 152 -7.36 -15.15 8.24
N TRP A 153 -8.58 -14.64 8.16
CA TRP A 153 -8.85 -13.20 8.13
C TRP A 153 -8.33 -12.48 9.38
N ARG A 154 -8.45 -13.11 10.56
CA ARG A 154 -7.86 -12.57 11.80
C ARG A 154 -6.34 -12.52 11.74
N MET A 155 -5.70 -13.57 11.22
CA MET A 155 -4.24 -13.59 11.07
C MET A 155 -3.76 -12.52 10.08
N GLU A 156 -4.42 -12.40 8.92
CA GLU A 156 -4.10 -11.40 7.91
C GLU A 156 -4.36 -9.96 8.39
N ALA A 157 -5.42 -9.74 9.16
CA ALA A 157 -5.68 -8.45 9.79
C ALA A 157 -4.58 -8.08 10.79
N ASN A 158 -4.17 -9.02 11.65
CA ASN A 158 -3.10 -8.80 12.62
C ASN A 158 -1.74 -8.57 11.94
N ALA A 159 -1.42 -9.32 10.88
CA ALA A 159 -0.20 -9.14 10.10
C ALA A 159 -0.15 -7.76 9.42
N ARG A 160 -1.28 -7.30 8.87
CA ARG A 160 -1.38 -5.93 8.30
C ARG A 160 -1.22 -4.86 9.38
N GLU A 161 -1.83 -5.04 10.54
CA GLU A 161 -1.69 -4.12 11.66
C GLU A 161 -0.22 -4.02 12.12
N GLN A 162 0.49 -5.14 12.23
CA GLN A 162 1.91 -5.16 12.58
C GLN A 162 2.77 -4.43 11.53
N ASN A 163 2.51 -4.64 10.24
CA ASN A 163 3.23 -3.96 9.17
C ASN A 163 3.01 -2.43 9.24
N TYR A 164 1.78 -1.97 9.46
CA TYR A 164 1.51 -0.54 9.66
C TYR A 164 2.18 0.02 10.91
N GLN A 165 2.22 -0.74 12.01
CA GLN A 165 2.94 -0.34 13.22
C GLN A 165 4.46 -0.24 12.98
N GLU A 166 5.03 -1.13 12.17
CA GLU A 166 6.45 -1.08 11.81
C GLU A 166 6.77 0.11 10.91
N GLN A 167 5.96 0.36 9.89
CA GLN A 167 6.09 1.55 9.03
C GLN A 167 5.94 2.85 9.82
N LEU A 168 5.02 2.91 10.79
CA LEU A 168 4.88 4.07 11.66
C LEU A 168 6.13 4.29 12.52
N LYS A 169 6.73 3.21 13.06
CA LYS A 169 7.99 3.31 13.81
C LYS A 169 9.13 3.77 12.93
N GLU A 170 9.25 3.26 11.71
CA GLU A 170 10.28 3.69 10.77
C GLU A 170 10.11 5.17 10.37
N CYS A 171 8.88 5.59 10.10
CA CYS A 171 8.60 7.00 9.83
C CYS A 171 8.96 7.88 11.04
N GLN A 172 8.65 7.42 12.25
CA GLN A 172 8.99 8.13 13.48
C GLN A 172 10.51 8.25 13.66
N THR A 173 11.29 7.19 13.43
CA THR A 173 12.76 7.26 13.54
C THR A 173 13.36 8.17 12.46
N GLN A 174 12.81 8.20 11.25
CA GLN A 174 13.23 9.13 10.21
C GLN A 174 12.94 10.59 10.59
N ILE A 175 11.77 10.87 11.17
CA ILE A 175 11.42 12.21 11.67
C ILE A 175 12.39 12.63 12.78
N GLU A 176 12.68 11.74 13.72
CA GLU A 176 13.64 12.00 14.81
C GLU A 176 15.04 12.32 14.25
N LYS A 177 15.53 11.52 13.30
CA LYS A 177 16.82 11.75 12.63
C LYS A 177 16.87 13.12 11.92
N ILE A 178 15.86 13.45 11.12
CA ILE A 178 15.79 14.75 10.42
C ILE A 178 15.68 15.91 11.42
N SER A 179 14.99 15.71 12.55
CA SER A 179 14.89 16.71 13.61
C SER A 179 16.25 16.96 14.27
N GLU A 180 17.01 15.90 14.54
CA GLU A 180 18.38 16.00 15.09
C GLU A 180 19.33 16.69 14.11
N GLU A 181 19.29 16.32 12.82
CA GLU A 181 20.09 16.95 11.77
C GLU A 181 19.75 18.45 11.63
N ASN A 182 18.47 18.82 11.62
CA ASN A 182 18.05 20.22 11.59
C ASN A 182 18.50 20.98 12.84
N GLN A 183 18.45 20.36 14.01
CA GLN A 183 18.93 20.98 15.24
C GLN A 183 20.45 21.19 15.20
N GLN A 184 21.20 20.24 14.64
CA GLN A 184 22.64 20.34 14.48
C GLN A 184 23.03 21.45 13.48
N LEU A 185 22.40 21.47 12.30
CA LEU A 185 22.61 22.52 11.29
C LEU A 185 22.28 23.91 11.84
N LYS A 186 21.23 24.02 12.66
CA LYS A 186 20.86 25.29 13.29
C LYS A 186 21.95 25.78 14.26
N LYS A 187 22.55 24.88 15.05
CA LYS A 187 23.66 25.22 15.95
C LYS A 187 24.91 25.62 15.17
N GLU A 188 25.22 24.92 14.08
CA GLU A 188 26.35 25.25 13.21
C GLU A 188 26.17 26.60 12.52
N LEU A 189 24.95 26.91 12.07
CA LEU A 189 24.61 28.22 11.51
C LEU A 189 24.79 29.33 12.55
N GLU A 190 24.29 29.13 13.77
CA GLU A 190 24.42 30.09 14.87
C GLU A 190 25.88 30.35 15.21
N MET A 191 26.70 29.31 15.34
CA MET A 191 28.13 29.41 15.57
C MET A 191 28.87 30.14 14.42
N ASN A 192 28.51 29.85 13.16
CA ASN A 192 29.09 30.53 12.01
C ASN A 192 28.72 32.02 11.97
N LEU A 193 27.48 32.37 12.34
CA LEU A 193 27.06 33.77 12.46
C LEU A 193 27.82 34.50 13.56
N GLU A 194 28.02 33.86 14.72
CA GLU A 194 28.85 34.41 15.80
C GLU A 194 30.30 34.61 15.34
N GLN A 195 30.86 33.67 14.58
CA GLN A 195 32.21 33.78 14.04
C GLN A 195 32.32 34.93 13.03
N ILE A 196 31.35 35.08 12.12
CA ILE A 196 31.29 36.21 11.18
C ILE A 196 31.24 37.53 11.95
N HIS A 197 30.37 37.64 12.95
CA HIS A 197 30.25 38.84 13.76
C HIS A 197 31.56 39.19 14.48
N LEU A 198 32.26 38.19 15.02
CA LEU A 198 33.57 38.40 15.65
C LEU A 198 34.62 38.91 14.66
N VAL A 199 34.65 38.35 13.44
CA VAL A 199 35.55 38.80 12.37
C VAL A 199 35.21 40.22 11.95
N GLU A 200 33.92 40.55 11.77
CA GLU A 200 33.46 41.90 11.45
C GLU A 200 33.88 42.91 12.54
N GLU A 201 33.76 42.56 13.82
CA GLU A 201 34.23 43.41 14.93
C GLU A 201 35.75 43.62 14.89
N ILE A 202 36.53 42.59 14.59
CA ILE A 202 37.99 42.68 14.48
C ILE A 202 38.35 43.60 13.30
N HIS A 203 37.76 43.37 12.12
CA HIS A 203 37.99 44.19 10.94
C HIS A 203 37.61 45.66 11.18
N GLN A 204 36.51 45.91 11.90
CA GLN A 204 36.09 47.26 12.25
C GLN A 204 37.11 47.94 13.18
N LYS A 205 37.61 47.24 14.20
CA LYS A 205 38.66 47.75 15.09
C LYS A 205 39.95 48.05 14.33
N GLU A 206 40.41 47.14 13.48
CA GLU A 206 41.61 47.33 12.65
C GLU A 206 41.45 48.54 11.72
N HIS A 207 40.27 48.70 11.11
CA HIS A 207 39.98 49.84 10.25
C HIS A 207 39.98 51.17 11.03
N ASP A 208 39.45 51.19 12.25
CA ASP A 208 39.47 52.38 13.11
C ASP A 208 40.88 52.72 13.60
N GLU A 209 41.70 51.73 13.93
CA GLU A 209 43.13 51.89 14.26
C GLU A 209 43.93 52.44 13.06
N LEU A 210 43.71 51.90 11.86
CA LEU A 210 44.32 52.40 10.63
C LEU A 210 43.90 53.85 10.35
N ARG A 211 42.62 54.18 10.51
CA ARG A 211 42.10 55.54 10.36
C ARG A 211 42.75 56.49 11.36
N GLN A 212 42.92 56.06 12.61
CA GLN A 212 43.62 56.84 13.63
C GLN A 212 45.09 57.07 13.24
N SER A 213 45.83 56.02 12.84
CA SER A 213 47.23 56.14 12.42
C SER A 213 47.42 57.04 11.21
N VAL A 214 46.52 56.97 10.22
CA VAL A 214 46.51 57.88 9.07
C VAL A 214 46.28 59.33 9.50
N SER A 215 45.34 59.56 10.42
CA SER A 215 45.07 60.90 10.98
C SER A 215 46.30 61.47 11.70
N GLU A 216 46.96 60.68 12.54
CA GLU A 216 48.19 61.07 13.25
C GLU A 216 49.32 61.41 12.28
N LYS A 217 49.58 60.55 11.28
CA LYS A 217 50.60 60.80 10.24
C LYS A 217 50.27 62.02 9.39
N SER A 218 49.00 62.22 9.04
CA SER A 218 48.53 63.39 8.29
C SER A 218 48.73 64.68 9.08
N SER A 219 48.45 64.67 10.38
CA SER A 219 48.71 65.78 11.30
C SER A 219 50.20 66.13 11.36
N LEU A 220 51.08 65.12 11.47
CA LEU A 220 52.53 65.31 11.45
C LEU A 220 53.01 65.91 10.13
N ILE A 221 52.54 65.39 8.99
CA ILE A 221 52.87 65.93 7.66
C ILE A 221 52.43 67.40 7.56
N ASN A 222 51.23 67.74 8.01
CA ASN A 222 50.75 69.12 8.01
C ASN A 222 51.60 70.02 8.90
N ASN A 223 52.01 69.55 10.07
CA ASN A 223 52.94 70.28 10.95
C ASN A 223 54.29 70.52 10.27
N MET A 224 54.88 69.48 9.65
CA MET A 224 56.13 69.60 8.90
C MET A 224 56.01 70.54 7.69
N ARG A 225 54.88 70.53 6.97
CA ARG A 225 54.62 71.47 5.86
C ARG A 225 54.66 72.92 6.33
N VAL A 226 54.00 73.23 7.45
CA VAL A 226 54.00 74.58 8.02
C VAL A 226 55.42 75.02 8.38
N GLU A 227 56.24 74.13 8.94
CA GLU A 227 57.63 74.45 9.28
C GLU A 227 58.50 74.63 8.03
N ILE A 228 58.31 73.82 6.99
CA ILE A 228 58.98 74.01 5.69
C ILE A 228 58.63 75.38 5.11
N ASP A 229 57.35 75.76 5.09
CA ASP A 229 56.91 77.07 4.60
C ASP A 229 57.52 78.21 5.42
N ARG A 230 57.64 78.03 6.75
CA ARG A 230 58.29 78.98 7.65
C ARG A 230 59.77 79.14 7.33
N LEU A 231 60.49 78.03 7.16
CA LEU A 231 61.91 78.01 6.82
C LEU A 231 62.18 78.60 5.43
N GLN A 232 61.35 78.27 4.44
CA GLN A 232 61.43 78.86 3.09
C GLN A 232 61.24 80.37 3.12
N LYS A 233 60.26 80.89 3.88
CA LYS A 233 60.10 82.34 4.06
C LYS A 233 61.32 82.98 4.73
N HIS A 234 61.93 82.30 5.69
CA HIS A 234 63.15 82.79 6.34
C HIS A 234 64.35 82.79 5.37
N GLN A 235 64.50 81.77 4.52
CA GLN A 235 65.54 81.71 3.49
C GLN A 235 65.33 82.73 2.37
N LEU A 236 64.10 82.94 1.90
CA LEU A 236 63.76 83.97 0.91
C LEU A 236 64.08 85.39 1.41
N ASN A 237 64.06 85.61 2.72
CA ASN A 237 64.45 86.88 3.34
C ASN A 237 65.96 87.04 3.55
N SER A 238 66.79 86.00 3.32
CA SER A 238 68.23 86.00 3.66
C SER A 238 69.19 85.84 2.48
N TYR A 239 68.75 85.90 1.23
CA TYR A 239 69.64 85.83 0.07
C TYR A 239 69.55 87.10 -0.79
N GLU A 240 70.66 87.85 -0.79
CA GLU A 240 71.00 88.88 -1.74
C GLU A 240 71.34 88.23 -3.09
N TYR A 241 70.55 88.57 -4.12
CA TYR A 241 70.70 88.09 -5.48
C TYR A 241 71.99 88.67 -6.10
N VAL A 242 72.98 87.81 -6.34
CA VAL A 242 74.20 88.14 -7.09
C VAL A 242 74.00 87.69 -8.55
N PRO A 243 73.99 88.62 -9.53
CA PRO A 243 74.05 88.29 -10.95
C PRO A 243 75.50 87.94 -11.32
N ASP A 244 75.73 86.76 -11.88
CA ASP A 244 77.04 86.37 -12.40
C ASP A 244 77.08 86.60 -13.92
N GLU A 245 77.90 87.58 -14.34
CA GLU A 245 78.18 87.89 -15.73
C GLU A 245 79.23 86.91 -16.31
N SER A 246 78.89 86.37 -17.48
CA SER A 246 79.75 85.99 -18.61
C SER A 246 81.24 85.69 -18.36
N ILE A 247 81.73 84.49 -18.72
CA ILE A 247 82.89 84.25 -19.62
C ILE A 247 82.82 82.77 -20.16
N PRO A 248 83.69 82.30 -21.09
CA PRO A 248 83.43 82.07 -22.51
C PRO A 248 83.29 80.58 -22.93
N GLU A 249 82.67 80.35 -24.09
CA GLU A 249 82.61 79.06 -24.78
C GLU A 249 84.01 78.44 -25.03
N PRO A 250 84.19 77.14 -24.73
CA PRO A 250 85.29 76.34 -25.26
C PRO A 250 84.79 75.40 -26.36
N ASP A 251 85.62 75.29 -27.40
CA ASP A 251 85.53 74.37 -28.53
C ASP A 251 85.51 72.89 -28.09
N TYR A 252 84.34 72.24 -28.14
CA TYR A 252 84.15 70.81 -27.81
C TYR A 252 83.43 70.02 -28.93
N LYS A 253 83.83 70.19 -30.19
CA LYS A 253 83.25 69.43 -31.32
C LYS A 253 83.68 67.95 -31.45
N LYS A 254 84.26 67.34 -30.40
CA LYS A 254 84.61 65.91 -30.39
C LYS A 254 84.20 65.11 -29.16
N ILE A 255 83.70 65.77 -28.10
CA ILE A 255 83.14 65.10 -26.90
C ILE A 255 81.60 65.09 -26.94
N LEU A 256 80.99 66.02 -27.67
CA LEU A 256 79.54 66.11 -27.86
C LEU A 256 78.98 64.88 -28.59
N ASP A 257 79.63 64.43 -29.69
CA ASP A 257 79.20 63.25 -30.44
C ASP A 257 79.25 61.96 -29.59
N GLU A 258 80.22 61.83 -28.67
CA GLU A 258 80.33 60.63 -27.82
C GLU A 258 79.31 60.65 -26.66
N HIS A 259 78.95 61.83 -26.16
CA HIS A 259 77.91 62.00 -25.14
C HIS A 259 76.51 61.81 -25.74
N GLU A 260 76.24 62.36 -26.92
CA GLU A 260 74.99 62.16 -27.65
C GLU A 260 74.78 60.69 -28.04
N VAL A 261 75.84 60.00 -28.48
CA VAL A 261 75.76 58.55 -28.76
C VAL A 261 75.51 57.75 -27.48
N LYS A 262 76.13 58.11 -26.34
CA LYS A 262 75.86 57.46 -25.05
C LYS A 262 74.45 57.73 -24.54
N ASP A 263 73.92 58.94 -24.75
CA ASP A 263 72.56 59.30 -24.37
C ASP A 263 71.51 58.60 -25.24
N LEU A 264 71.75 58.51 -26.56
CA LEU A 264 70.92 57.69 -27.47
C LEU A 264 70.98 56.20 -27.10
N GLN A 265 72.15 55.69 -26.71
CA GLN A 265 72.29 54.30 -26.26
C GLN A 265 71.58 54.04 -24.93
N ARG A 266 71.58 55.03 -24.01
CA ARG A 266 70.79 54.98 -22.76
C ARG A 266 69.29 55.02 -23.05
N GLN A 267 68.83 55.90 -23.95
CA GLN A 267 67.44 55.97 -24.37
C GLN A 267 66.98 54.67 -25.03
N MET A 268 67.80 54.09 -25.91
CA MET A 268 67.50 52.79 -26.54
C MET A 268 67.43 51.67 -25.50
N SER A 269 68.33 51.65 -24.52
CA SER A 269 68.29 50.70 -23.41
C SER A 269 67.04 50.87 -22.54
N ALA A 270 66.64 52.12 -22.26
CA ALA A 270 65.43 52.44 -21.50
C ALA A 270 64.16 51.98 -22.24
N LEU A 271 64.07 52.24 -23.55
CA LEU A 271 62.95 51.78 -24.37
C LEU A 271 62.89 50.25 -24.48
N LEU A 272 64.04 49.57 -24.53
CA LEU A 272 64.07 48.10 -24.51
C LEU A 272 63.59 47.53 -23.17
N ALA A 273 63.94 48.16 -22.04
CA ALA A 273 63.46 47.78 -20.72
C ALA A 273 61.95 47.96 -20.59
N GLU A 274 61.42 49.13 -21.01
CA GLU A 274 59.96 49.39 -21.01
C GLU A 274 59.21 48.42 -21.93
N ASN A 275 59.79 48.05 -23.07
CA ASN A 275 59.18 47.07 -23.98
C ASN A 275 59.12 45.66 -23.37
N LEU A 276 60.13 45.28 -22.58
CA LEU A 276 60.14 44.02 -21.83
C LEU A 276 59.08 44.04 -20.73
N GLU A 277 58.99 45.12 -19.95
CA GLU A 277 57.95 45.29 -18.92
C GLU A 277 56.54 45.24 -19.53
N PHE A 278 56.32 45.88 -20.68
CA PHE A 278 55.04 45.83 -21.38
C PHE A 278 54.70 44.41 -21.87
N LYS A 279 55.68 43.63 -22.32
CA LYS A 279 55.48 42.22 -22.71
C LYS A 279 55.14 41.35 -21.52
N ASP A 280 55.80 41.56 -20.39
CA ASP A 280 55.53 40.82 -19.15
C ASP A 280 54.13 41.16 -18.62
N MET A 281 53.75 42.44 -18.58
CA MET A 281 52.39 42.86 -18.22
C MET A 281 51.33 42.26 -19.16
N LYS A 282 51.58 42.29 -20.47
CA LYS A 282 50.67 41.66 -21.46
C LYS A 282 50.52 40.16 -21.20
N LYS A 283 51.61 39.49 -20.85
CA LYS A 283 51.60 38.06 -20.52
C LYS A 283 50.75 37.80 -19.27
N THR A 284 50.92 38.58 -18.20
CA THR A 284 50.09 38.47 -16.99
C THR A 284 48.61 38.67 -17.28
N TYR A 285 48.23 39.67 -18.09
CA TYR A 285 46.83 39.87 -18.47
C TYR A 285 46.26 38.70 -19.29
N ILE A 286 47.05 38.07 -20.16
CA ILE A 286 46.62 36.89 -20.90
C ILE A 286 46.36 35.72 -19.94
N GLU A 287 47.27 35.48 -19.00
CA GLU A 287 47.13 34.42 -17.99
C GLU A 287 45.89 34.65 -17.10
N GLU A 288 45.64 35.89 -16.69
CA GLU A 288 44.45 36.24 -15.91
C GLU A 288 43.16 36.03 -16.72
N ILE A 289 43.14 36.45 -17.98
CA ILE A 289 42.01 36.21 -18.88
C ILE A 289 41.75 34.71 -19.06
N ASP A 290 42.79 33.90 -19.20
CA ASP A 290 42.64 32.46 -19.39
C ASP A 290 42.15 31.77 -18.10
N CYS A 291 42.61 32.21 -16.93
CA CYS A 291 42.07 31.78 -15.64
C CYS A 291 40.57 32.13 -15.51
N LEU A 292 40.19 33.35 -15.87
CA LEU A 292 38.78 33.79 -15.83
C LEU A 292 37.91 32.98 -16.80
N LYS A 293 38.40 32.63 -18.00
CA LYS A 293 37.66 31.76 -18.93
C LYS A 293 37.43 30.36 -18.37
N VAL A 294 38.44 29.76 -17.73
CA VAL A 294 38.30 28.44 -17.09
C VAL A 294 37.27 28.51 -15.98
N ASN A 295 37.33 29.54 -15.13
CA ASN A 295 36.35 29.75 -14.05
C ASN A 295 34.93 29.99 -14.58
N LEU A 296 34.78 30.73 -15.68
CA LEU A 296 33.48 30.92 -16.32
C LEU A 296 32.93 29.58 -16.85
N THR A 297 33.77 28.80 -17.53
CA THR A 297 33.37 27.51 -18.10
C THR A 297 32.95 26.53 -16.99
N SER A 298 33.70 26.46 -15.90
CA SER A 298 33.36 25.59 -14.76
C SER A 298 32.06 26.04 -14.06
N ALA A 299 31.84 27.35 -13.93
CA ALA A 299 30.59 27.89 -13.41
C ALA A 299 29.38 27.57 -14.33
N GLU A 300 29.55 27.67 -15.64
CA GLU A 300 28.52 27.30 -16.62
C GLU A 300 28.18 25.80 -16.58
N GLU A 301 29.19 24.93 -16.48
CA GLU A 301 29.01 23.49 -16.32
C GLU A 301 28.24 23.17 -15.03
N LEU A 302 28.60 23.78 -13.91
CA LEU A 302 27.88 23.62 -12.65
C LEU A 302 26.42 24.05 -12.76
N LEU A 303 26.14 25.21 -13.39
CA LEU A 303 24.78 25.69 -13.61
C LEU A 303 23.97 24.73 -14.50
N ASN A 304 24.61 24.12 -15.49
CA ASN A 304 23.96 23.13 -16.36
C ASN A 304 23.62 21.84 -15.59
N VAL A 305 24.52 21.37 -14.72
CA VAL A 305 24.26 20.21 -13.84
C VAL A 305 23.10 20.53 -12.89
N MET A 306 23.15 21.66 -12.19
CA MET A 306 22.05 22.08 -11.29
C MET A 306 20.71 22.19 -12.02
N ARG A 307 20.71 22.71 -13.26
CA ARG A 307 19.49 22.78 -14.09
C ARG A 307 18.97 21.40 -14.46
N ALA A 308 19.85 20.45 -14.78
CA ALA A 308 19.48 19.07 -15.05
C ALA A 308 18.88 18.39 -13.82
N ASP A 309 19.48 18.57 -12.64
CA ASP A 309 18.98 18.03 -11.38
C ASP A 309 17.61 18.59 -11.02
N VAL A 310 17.41 19.91 -11.16
CA VAL A 310 16.10 20.55 -10.95
C VAL A 310 15.05 19.98 -11.90
N ASN A 311 15.40 19.74 -13.17
CA ASN A 311 14.47 19.14 -14.13
C ASN A 311 14.16 17.68 -13.78
N ALA A 312 15.15 16.91 -13.33
CA ALA A 312 14.95 15.54 -12.90
C ALA A 312 14.06 15.45 -11.65
N LEU A 313 14.24 16.35 -10.69
CA LEU A 313 13.37 16.45 -9.51
C LEU A 313 11.94 16.82 -9.90
N LYS A 314 11.76 17.82 -10.77
CA LYS A 314 10.42 18.18 -11.29
C LYS A 314 9.72 17.03 -12.01
N ALA A 315 10.46 16.22 -12.76
CA ALA A 315 9.90 15.03 -13.42
C ALA A 315 9.46 13.96 -12.42
N LYS A 316 10.24 13.74 -11.35
CA LYS A 316 9.87 12.83 -10.25
C LYS A 316 8.66 13.34 -9.48
N ASP A 317 8.58 14.64 -9.19
CA ASP A 317 7.42 15.25 -8.53
C ASP A 317 6.16 15.10 -9.38
N ALA A 318 6.24 15.34 -10.70
CA ALA A 318 5.11 15.12 -11.60
C ALA A 318 4.62 13.65 -11.59
N GLN A 319 5.55 12.69 -11.57
CA GLN A 319 5.19 11.26 -11.46
C GLN A 319 4.50 10.94 -10.13
N LYS A 320 4.97 11.53 -9.03
CA LYS A 320 4.36 11.38 -7.70
C LYS A 320 2.96 11.98 -7.65
N ASP A 321 2.74 13.13 -8.29
CA ASP A 321 1.43 13.77 -8.38
C ASP A 321 0.41 12.91 -9.16
N ASP A 322 0.86 12.25 -10.23
CA ASP A 322 0.03 11.29 -10.99
C ASP A 322 -0.35 10.07 -10.12
N GLU A 323 0.59 9.53 -9.35
CA GLU A 323 0.35 8.43 -8.41
C GLU A 323 -0.66 8.82 -7.31
N ILE A 324 -0.49 10.01 -6.72
CA ILE A 324 -1.41 10.57 -5.72
C ILE A 324 -2.81 10.72 -6.32
N THR A 325 -2.91 11.18 -7.58
CA THR A 325 -4.20 11.35 -8.26
C THR A 325 -4.89 10.01 -8.51
N HIS A 326 -4.13 8.98 -8.91
CA HIS A 326 -4.65 7.63 -9.06
C HIS A 326 -5.16 7.06 -7.73
N LEU A 327 -4.37 7.18 -6.65
CA LEU A 327 -4.76 6.71 -5.31
C LEU A 327 -6.00 7.43 -4.77
N LYS A 328 -6.10 8.76 -4.97
CA LYS A 328 -7.30 9.53 -4.61
C LYS A 328 -8.54 9.01 -5.33
N THR A 329 -8.42 8.78 -6.64
CA THR A 329 -9.53 8.24 -7.45
C THR A 329 -9.96 6.85 -6.94
N GLN A 330 -9.00 6.00 -6.57
CA GLN A 330 -9.28 4.68 -6.01
C GLN A 330 -10.01 4.78 -4.66
N ILE A 331 -9.58 5.68 -3.77
CA ILE A 331 -10.25 5.93 -2.49
C ILE A 331 -11.69 6.42 -2.72
N ASP A 332 -11.90 7.32 -3.68
CA ASP A 332 -13.24 7.83 -4.00
C ASP A 332 -14.18 6.76 -4.56
N ILE A 333 -13.65 5.81 -5.34
CA ILE A 333 -14.41 4.64 -5.80
C ILE A 333 -14.80 3.77 -4.61
N TYR A 334 -13.85 3.37 -3.76
CA TYR A 334 -14.16 2.54 -2.60
C TYR A 334 -15.12 3.21 -1.62
N ARG A 335 -15.02 4.52 -1.46
CA ARG A 335 -15.97 5.30 -0.66
C ARG A 335 -17.38 5.20 -1.24
N ARG A 336 -17.53 5.43 -2.55
CA ARG A 336 -18.83 5.33 -3.23
C ARG A 336 -19.41 3.93 -3.15
N ASP A 337 -18.58 2.90 -3.35
CA ASP A 337 -19.01 1.50 -3.27
C ASP A 337 -19.49 1.15 -1.84
N PHE A 338 -18.77 1.63 -0.82
CA PHE A 338 -19.17 1.43 0.57
C PHE A 338 -20.46 2.17 0.94
N GLU A 339 -20.64 3.40 0.45
CA GLU A 339 -21.87 4.18 0.64
C GLU A 339 -23.06 3.51 -0.04
N MET A 340 -22.86 3.00 -1.26
CA MET A 340 -23.87 2.26 -2.01
C MET A 340 -24.26 0.96 -1.29
N GLU A 341 -23.28 0.17 -0.84
CA GLU A 341 -23.51 -1.05 -0.08
C GLU A 341 -24.27 -0.77 1.23
N ARG A 342 -23.93 0.32 1.93
CA ARG A 342 -24.65 0.75 3.13
C ARG A 342 -26.10 1.09 2.81
N ALA A 343 -26.36 1.87 1.76
CA ALA A 343 -27.71 2.24 1.35
C ALA A 343 -28.55 1.00 0.97
N ASP A 344 -27.96 0.04 0.26
CA ASP A 344 -28.61 -1.23 -0.08
C ASP A 344 -28.94 -2.07 1.16
N ARG A 345 -28.02 -2.14 2.14
CA ARG A 345 -28.29 -2.81 3.42
C ARG A 345 -29.41 -2.15 4.20
N GLU A 346 -29.45 -0.81 4.24
CA GLU A 346 -30.51 -0.06 4.91
C GLU A 346 -31.87 -0.30 4.23
N LYS A 347 -31.91 -0.27 2.90
CA LYS A 347 -33.10 -0.61 2.13
C LYS A 347 -33.59 -2.04 2.42
N ASN A 348 -32.69 -3.02 2.39
CA ASN A 348 -33.03 -4.42 2.70
C ASN A 348 -33.53 -4.60 4.14
N ALA A 349 -32.95 -3.87 5.09
CA ALA A 349 -33.42 -3.88 6.48
C ALA A 349 -34.85 -3.28 6.58
N GLY A 350 -35.11 -2.19 5.88
CA GLY A 350 -36.44 -1.58 5.79
C GLY A 350 -37.48 -2.50 5.14
N GLU A 351 -37.14 -3.14 4.03
CA GLU A 351 -38.01 -4.13 3.38
C GLU A 351 -38.30 -5.33 4.30
N LYS A 352 -37.29 -5.82 5.02
CA LYS A 352 -37.47 -6.89 6.02
C LYS A 352 -38.42 -6.47 7.15
N GLU A 353 -38.30 -5.24 7.65
CA GLU A 353 -39.22 -4.71 8.66
C GLU A 353 -40.64 -4.62 8.12
N GLN A 354 -40.80 -4.15 6.88
CA GLN A 354 -42.10 -4.10 6.19
C GLN A 354 -42.72 -5.50 6.07
N TYR A 355 -41.96 -6.51 5.65
CA TYR A 355 -42.46 -7.89 5.57
C TYR A 355 -42.90 -8.43 6.95
N LEU A 356 -42.20 -8.07 8.03
CA LEU A 356 -42.61 -8.46 9.38
C LEU A 356 -43.91 -7.78 9.81
N VAL A 357 -44.12 -6.52 9.44
CA VAL A 357 -45.39 -5.81 9.69
C VAL A 357 -46.53 -6.48 8.93
N ASP A 358 -46.33 -6.79 7.65
CA ASP A 358 -47.33 -7.45 6.81
C ASP A 358 -47.66 -8.85 7.31
N LEU A 359 -46.66 -9.62 7.74
CA LEU A 359 -46.86 -10.94 8.35
C LEU A 359 -47.72 -10.85 9.62
N ARG A 360 -47.46 -9.87 10.51
CA ARG A 360 -48.29 -9.65 11.71
C ARG A 360 -49.71 -9.23 11.35
N ALA A 361 -49.90 -8.44 10.30
CA ALA A 361 -51.23 -8.05 9.83
C ALA A 361 -52.00 -9.26 9.28
N LEU A 362 -51.35 -10.11 8.48
CA LEU A 362 -51.94 -11.36 7.97
C LEU A 362 -52.27 -12.34 9.09
N GLN A 363 -51.39 -12.49 10.08
CA GLN A 363 -51.65 -13.33 11.25
C GLN A 363 -52.88 -12.84 12.04
N ARG A 364 -53.02 -11.53 12.26
CA ARG A 364 -54.22 -10.95 12.88
C ARG A 364 -55.48 -11.25 12.08
N ARG A 365 -55.46 -11.05 10.76
CA ARG A 365 -56.60 -11.35 9.88
C ARG A 365 -56.96 -12.84 9.89
N ASN A 366 -55.98 -13.74 9.88
CA ASN A 366 -56.24 -15.17 9.99
C ASN A 366 -56.86 -15.53 11.34
N GLN A 367 -56.39 -14.92 12.43
CA GLN A 367 -56.97 -15.10 13.76
C GLN A 367 -58.44 -14.63 13.79
N GLU A 368 -58.74 -13.46 13.24
CA GLU A 368 -60.11 -12.94 13.11
C GLU A 368 -61.01 -13.88 12.29
N LEU A 369 -60.50 -14.45 11.19
CA LEU A 369 -61.25 -15.42 10.39
C LEU A 369 -61.51 -16.74 11.14
N ILE A 370 -60.53 -17.23 11.91
CA ILE A 370 -60.70 -18.41 12.76
C ILE A 370 -61.77 -18.14 13.82
N GLU A 371 -61.74 -16.98 14.46
CA GLU A 371 -62.74 -16.54 15.44
C GLU A 371 -64.13 -16.41 14.81
N ALA A 372 -64.25 -15.81 13.63
CA ALA A 372 -65.51 -15.68 12.90
C ALA A 372 -66.10 -17.06 12.51
N LEU A 373 -65.26 -17.99 12.06
CA LEU A 373 -65.69 -19.37 11.78
C LEU A 373 -66.14 -20.09 13.06
N ALA A 374 -65.43 -19.92 14.17
CA ALA A 374 -65.81 -20.49 15.45
C ALA A 374 -67.17 -19.93 15.95
N GLU A 375 -67.42 -18.64 15.75
CA GLU A 375 -68.69 -17.99 16.10
C GLU A 375 -69.84 -18.42 15.16
N ALA A 376 -69.56 -18.60 13.87
CA ALA A 376 -70.51 -19.18 12.91
C ALA A 376 -70.89 -20.62 13.28
N HIS A 377 -69.93 -21.43 13.75
CA HIS A 377 -70.20 -22.78 14.23
C HIS A 377 -71.00 -22.81 15.55
N LYS A 378 -70.81 -21.83 16.44
CA LYS A 378 -71.63 -21.67 17.65
C LYS A 378 -73.07 -21.25 17.34
N SER A 379 -73.25 -20.29 16.44
CA SER A 379 -74.59 -19.81 16.04
C SER A 379 -75.40 -20.89 15.31
N ASN A 380 -74.77 -21.71 14.44
CA ASN A 380 -75.42 -22.87 13.81
C ASN A 380 -75.83 -23.98 14.78
N LYS A 381 -75.25 -24.04 15.98
CA LYS A 381 -75.59 -25.07 16.99
C LYS A 381 -76.85 -24.73 17.80
N SER A 382 -77.42 -23.53 17.63
CA SER A 382 -78.65 -23.10 18.31
C SER A 382 -79.94 -23.38 17.52
N GLY A 383 -79.87 -23.95 16.32
CA GLY A 383 -81.01 -24.04 15.38
C GLY A 383 -81.53 -25.43 15.00
N HIS A 384 -80.87 -26.55 15.33
CA HIS A 384 -81.37 -27.87 14.91
C HIS A 384 -81.19 -28.96 15.97
N ALA A 385 -82.29 -29.24 16.67
CA ALA A 385 -82.55 -30.53 17.29
C ALA A 385 -83.28 -31.43 16.29
N SER A 386 -82.59 -32.43 15.70
CA SER A 386 -83.15 -33.77 15.43
C SER A 386 -82.24 -34.67 14.58
N SER A 387 -82.26 -35.94 15.00
CA SER A 387 -82.04 -37.18 14.25
C SER A 387 -80.62 -37.77 14.13
N THR A 388 -80.37 -38.71 15.06
CA THR A 388 -79.98 -40.13 14.88
C THR A 388 -78.74 -40.57 14.07
N LEU A 389 -77.88 -41.27 14.83
CA LEU A 389 -77.14 -42.51 14.54
C LEU A 389 -76.04 -42.50 13.47
N GLY A 390 -74.80 -42.69 13.96
CA GLY A 390 -73.64 -43.05 13.15
C GLY A 390 -72.36 -42.93 13.97
N ALA A 391 -72.05 -43.94 14.78
CA ALA A 391 -70.73 -44.08 15.38
C ALA A 391 -69.72 -44.41 14.27
N SER A 392 -68.85 -43.46 13.92
CA SER A 392 -67.60 -43.74 13.23
C SER A 392 -66.54 -42.76 13.72
N LYS A 393 -65.56 -43.32 14.43
CA LYS A 393 -64.35 -42.64 14.88
C LYS A 393 -63.45 -42.38 13.66
N ASN A 394 -62.74 -41.25 13.73
CA ASN A 394 -61.46 -40.92 13.07
C ASN A 394 -61.52 -39.84 11.98
N ASN A 395 -61.15 -38.62 12.42
CA ASN A 395 -60.10 -37.78 11.84
C ASN A 395 -59.92 -37.84 10.32
N LEU A 396 -60.68 -37.00 9.61
CA LEU A 396 -60.31 -36.49 8.30
C LEU A 396 -60.06 -34.99 8.43
N ARG A 397 -58.87 -34.63 8.89
CA ARG A 397 -58.22 -33.36 8.55
C ARG A 397 -56.72 -33.48 8.74
N ASP A 398 -56.06 -34.12 7.78
CA ASP A 398 -54.61 -33.97 7.55
C ASP A 398 -54.29 -34.34 6.09
N GLU A 399 -54.91 -33.62 5.16
CA GLU A 399 -54.60 -33.65 3.72
C GLU A 399 -54.80 -32.23 3.19
N GLN A 400 -53.85 -31.37 3.55
CA GLN A 400 -53.40 -30.14 2.87
C GLN A 400 -52.57 -29.31 3.85
N ARG A 401 -51.42 -29.85 4.24
CA ARG A 401 -50.25 -29.02 4.54
C ARG A 401 -49.51 -28.83 3.22
N PRO A 402 -49.40 -27.60 2.68
CA PRO A 402 -48.26 -27.26 1.86
C PRO A 402 -47.03 -27.52 2.72
N VAL A 403 -46.18 -28.44 2.30
CA VAL A 403 -44.84 -28.61 2.84
C VAL A 403 -44.13 -27.26 2.67
N LEU A 404 -43.97 -26.54 3.78
CA LEU A 404 -43.02 -25.44 3.85
C LEU A 404 -41.63 -26.07 3.87
N ASP A 405 -41.06 -26.12 2.67
CA ASP A 405 -39.63 -26.26 2.44
C ASP A 405 -38.88 -25.19 3.28
N PRO A 406 -37.83 -25.51 4.06
CA PRO A 406 -37.04 -24.52 4.78
C PRO A 406 -36.07 -23.77 3.85
N THR A 407 -36.48 -23.52 2.61
CA THR A 407 -35.77 -22.69 1.64
C THR A 407 -36.76 -21.70 1.05
N GLY A 408 -36.83 -20.51 1.65
CA GLY A 408 -37.63 -19.41 1.13
C GLY A 408 -37.16 -18.94 -0.25
N ALA A 409 -38.13 -18.42 -1.00
CA ALA A 409 -37.96 -17.48 -2.11
C ALA A 409 -37.23 -17.98 -3.37
N ALA A 410 -37.90 -18.85 -4.12
CA ALA A 410 -37.89 -18.72 -5.58
C ALA A 410 -39.34 -18.44 -6.01
N ALA A 411 -39.60 -17.19 -6.36
CA ALA A 411 -40.78 -16.86 -7.14
C ALA A 411 -40.83 -17.82 -8.34
N ARG A 412 -41.95 -18.51 -8.54
CA ARG A 412 -42.24 -19.18 -9.82
C ARG A 412 -42.42 -18.08 -10.86
N THR A 413 -41.31 -17.54 -11.35
CA THR A 413 -41.27 -16.90 -12.65
C THR A 413 -41.60 -17.99 -13.66
N SER A 414 -42.50 -17.67 -14.57
CA SER A 414 -42.84 -18.47 -15.76
C SER A 414 -41.64 -19.29 -16.25
N ASP A 415 -41.83 -20.60 -16.45
CA ASP A 415 -40.89 -21.49 -17.13
C ASP A 415 -40.33 -20.77 -18.37
N SER A 416 -39.15 -20.16 -18.23
CA SER A 416 -38.50 -19.45 -19.29
C SER A 416 -37.91 -20.51 -20.21
N VAL A 417 -38.71 -20.97 -21.16
CA VAL A 417 -38.28 -21.91 -22.19
C VAL A 417 -37.18 -21.23 -23.01
N LEU A 418 -35.93 -21.58 -22.72
CA LEU A 418 -34.75 -21.02 -23.38
C LEU A 418 -34.65 -21.61 -24.78
N ARG A 419 -34.50 -20.79 -25.82
CA ARG A 419 -34.41 -21.26 -27.22
C ARG A 419 -33.05 -21.00 -27.83
N CYS A 420 -32.58 -21.94 -28.65
CA CYS A 420 -31.38 -21.78 -29.46
C CYS A 420 -31.63 -20.75 -30.57
N PRO A 421 -30.82 -19.67 -30.70
CA PRO A 421 -31.01 -18.66 -31.73
C PRO A 421 -30.74 -19.19 -33.15
N ILE A 422 -30.04 -20.33 -33.28
CA ILE A 422 -29.63 -20.90 -34.57
C ILE A 422 -30.71 -21.85 -35.12
N CYS A 423 -31.26 -22.73 -34.28
CA CYS A 423 -32.21 -23.76 -34.72
C CYS A 423 -33.57 -23.71 -34.02
N SER A 424 -33.81 -22.71 -33.16
CA SER A 424 -35.06 -22.47 -32.42
C SER A 424 -35.53 -23.60 -31.49
N LYS A 425 -34.69 -24.60 -31.21
CA LYS A 425 -35.00 -25.68 -30.24
C LYS A 425 -35.09 -25.12 -28.83
N SER A 426 -36.09 -25.59 -28.07
CA SER A 426 -36.37 -25.20 -26.69
C SER A 426 -35.68 -26.11 -25.67
N PHE A 427 -35.17 -25.51 -24.59
CA PHE A 427 -34.47 -26.18 -23.50
C PHE A 427 -34.97 -25.65 -22.15
N SER A 428 -35.02 -26.55 -21.17
CA SER A 428 -35.46 -26.25 -19.80
C SER A 428 -34.33 -25.77 -18.88
N ALA A 429 -33.07 -25.87 -19.31
CA ALA A 429 -31.90 -25.48 -18.54
C ALA A 429 -30.87 -24.75 -19.42
N LEU A 430 -30.26 -23.68 -18.88
CA LEU A 430 -29.29 -22.84 -19.58
C LEU A 430 -28.02 -23.61 -19.98
N THR A 431 -27.56 -24.52 -19.13
CA THR A 431 -26.38 -25.36 -19.40
C THR A 431 -26.58 -26.26 -20.63
N VAL A 432 -27.77 -26.83 -20.80
CA VAL A 432 -28.11 -27.66 -21.96
C VAL A 432 -28.23 -26.82 -23.22
N LEU A 433 -28.81 -25.62 -23.12
CA LEU A 433 -28.84 -24.67 -24.22
C LEU A 433 -27.43 -24.26 -24.65
N GLN A 434 -26.55 -23.92 -23.71
CA GLN A 434 -25.20 -23.46 -23.99
C GLN A 434 -24.35 -24.53 -24.71
N SER A 435 -24.42 -25.78 -24.24
CA SER A 435 -23.79 -26.92 -24.93
C SER A 435 -24.34 -27.08 -26.35
N HIS A 436 -25.66 -26.98 -26.51
CA HIS A 436 -26.30 -27.13 -27.82
C HIS A 436 -26.00 -25.98 -28.78
N VAL A 437 -25.88 -24.74 -28.30
CA VAL A 437 -25.52 -23.58 -29.12
C VAL A 437 -24.11 -23.73 -29.68
N ASN A 438 -23.16 -24.20 -28.88
CA ASN A 438 -21.80 -24.50 -29.36
C ASN A 438 -21.83 -25.58 -30.44
N ASP A 439 -22.54 -26.69 -30.20
CA ASP A 439 -22.68 -27.76 -31.21
C ASP A 439 -23.41 -27.30 -32.48
N CYS A 440 -24.33 -26.33 -32.39
CA CYS A 440 -25.04 -25.77 -33.54
C CYS A 440 -24.20 -24.76 -34.31
N LEU A 441 -23.29 -24.05 -33.66
CA LEU A 441 -22.32 -23.16 -34.32
C LEU A 441 -21.31 -23.97 -35.12
N ASP A 442 -20.89 -25.13 -34.63
CA ASP A 442 -19.88 -25.96 -35.31
C ASP A 442 -20.42 -26.74 -36.53
N LYS A 443 -21.75 -26.83 -36.68
CA LYS A 443 -22.42 -27.65 -37.71
C LYS A 443 -23.11 -26.85 -38.83
N ASN A 444 -23.14 -25.53 -38.73
CA ASN A 444 -23.63 -24.60 -39.75
C ASN A 444 -22.47 -23.72 -40.23
#